data_AF-A0A1X7U655-F1
#
_entry.id   AF-A0A1X7U655-F1
#
_cell.length_a   1.000
_cell.length_b   1.000
_cell.length_c   1.000
_cell.angle_alpha   90.00
_cell.angle_beta   90.00
_cell.angle_gamma   90.00
#
_symmetry.space_group_name_H-M   'P 1'
#
loop_
_entity.id
_entity.type
_entity.pdbx_description
1 polymer ?
#
loop_
_entity_poly.entity_id
_entity_poly.type
_entity_poly.pdbx_seq_one_letter_code
_entity_poly.pdbx_strand_id
1 'polypeptide(L)'
;MPKTKKRKSKATPTPHQAEEVPSTSVPVPEPVAPPTSLTPDDMARGRQLVKEFSLMLEGEVSKDKKKYSAYALQMEKYFRFKFKFYGFNASERRRIQKQWNGRYKNELKNRKTLLSTLYALWDEDVRDFQSFGCDLASENKAILKGERDEDVRESMMCLKHLLSTKGWWDTVDLLSSNALGHLVKTSPRITLPIVDEWIEDDNMWLRRSAILHQLNFKEKTDEERLFRYCLSRGHEEEFFIRKAIGWSLRQYARSSPEAVRKFVRENEGTLSELSVKEAMKHIQK
;
A
#
# COMPACT_ATOMS: atom_id res chain seq x y z
N MET A 1 -13.34 -38.92 10.30
CA MET A 1 -13.25 -37.53 10.82
C MET A 1 -12.01 -36.87 10.23
N PRO A 2 -12.14 -35.75 9.48
CA PRO A 2 -11.03 -35.18 8.72
C PRO A 2 -10.14 -34.32 9.62
N LYS A 3 -8.82 -34.54 9.50
CA LYS A 3 -7.77 -33.79 10.20
C LYS A 3 -7.68 -32.37 9.66
N THR A 4 -8.01 -31.38 10.49
CA THR A 4 -7.85 -29.95 10.23
C THR A 4 -6.37 -29.58 10.07
N LYS A 5 -5.95 -29.32 8.82
CA LYS A 5 -4.66 -28.69 8.52
C LYS A 5 -4.68 -27.25 9.04
N LYS A 6 -3.97 -26.99 10.15
CA LYS A 6 -3.64 -25.62 10.60
C LYS A 6 -2.92 -24.89 9.47
N ARG A 7 -3.58 -23.90 8.85
CA ARG A 7 -2.95 -22.91 7.99
C ARG A 7 -1.93 -22.12 8.82
N LYS A 8 -0.63 -22.36 8.60
CA LYS A 8 0.44 -21.47 9.07
C LYS A 8 0.20 -20.09 8.44
N SER A 9 0.00 -19.07 9.28
CA SER A 9 -0.05 -17.67 8.87
C SER A 9 1.32 -17.27 8.32
N LYS A 10 1.48 -17.28 6.99
CA LYS A 10 2.60 -16.64 6.32
C LYS A 10 2.23 -15.19 6.04
N ALA A 11 2.88 -14.26 6.72
CA ALA A 11 3.34 -12.98 6.19
C ALA A 11 4.05 -12.20 7.31
N THR A 12 5.24 -12.68 7.71
CA THR A 12 6.28 -11.76 8.19
C THR A 12 6.94 -11.21 6.93
N PRO A 13 7.01 -9.88 6.72
CA PRO A 13 7.76 -9.34 5.59
C PRO A 13 9.20 -9.83 5.67
N THR A 14 9.76 -10.21 4.51
CA THR A 14 11.14 -10.70 4.42
C THR A 14 12.10 -9.54 4.76
N PRO A 15 13.19 -9.74 5.53
CA PRO A 15 14.01 -8.63 6.07
C PRO A 15 14.79 -7.78 5.03
N HIS A 16 14.71 -8.08 3.74
CA HIS A 16 15.61 -7.56 2.70
C HIS A 16 15.22 -6.21 2.07
N GLN A 17 14.46 -5.37 2.76
CA GLN A 17 14.09 -4.02 2.26
C GLN A 17 14.58 -2.88 3.15
N ALA A 18 15.16 -3.17 4.32
CA ALA A 18 15.62 -2.16 5.27
C ALA A 18 17.13 -1.84 5.16
N GLU A 19 17.90 -2.72 4.54
CA GLU A 19 19.34 -2.55 4.32
C GLU A 19 19.57 -1.84 2.97
N GLU A 20 20.24 -0.68 3.03
CA GLU A 20 20.65 0.17 1.90
C GLU A 20 19.56 0.99 1.20
N VAL A 21 19.31 2.21 1.71
CA VAL A 21 18.59 3.25 0.97
C VAL A 21 19.28 4.59 1.28
N PRO A 22 19.86 5.30 0.30
CA PRO A 22 20.35 6.66 0.51
C PRO A 22 19.20 7.60 0.86
N SER A 23 19.43 8.55 1.77
CA SER A 23 18.44 9.55 2.15
C SER A 23 18.36 10.64 1.07
N THR A 24 17.44 10.53 0.11
CA THR A 24 17.09 11.65 -0.77
C THR A 24 15.97 12.48 -0.12
N SER A 25 16.21 13.78 0.03
CA SER A 25 15.23 14.75 0.51
C SER A 25 14.25 15.07 -0.62
N VAL A 26 13.29 14.17 -0.84
CA VAL A 26 12.15 14.45 -1.73
C VAL A 26 11.27 15.48 -1.04
N PRO A 27 10.87 16.58 -1.71
CA PRO A 27 9.93 17.54 -1.14
C PRO A 27 8.65 16.83 -0.69
N VAL A 28 8.10 17.25 0.46
CA VAL A 28 6.85 16.69 0.97
C VAL A 28 5.75 17.09 -0.02
N PRO A 29 5.14 16.13 -0.73
CA PRO A 29 4.12 16.43 -1.70
C PRO A 29 2.89 17.01 -1.01
N GLU A 30 2.27 17.99 -1.65
CA GLU A 30 1.07 18.61 -1.11
C GLU A 30 -0.05 17.57 -0.93
N PRO A 31 -0.78 17.62 0.20
CA PRO A 31 -1.94 16.75 0.40
C PRO A 31 -2.97 16.92 -0.72
N VAL A 32 -3.36 15.83 -1.35
CA VAL A 32 -4.53 15.84 -2.26
C VAL A 32 -5.77 16.12 -1.42
N ALA A 33 -6.54 17.15 -1.80
CA ALA A 33 -7.76 17.54 -1.11
C ALA A 33 -8.83 16.42 -1.17
N PRO A 34 -9.64 16.26 -0.11
CA PRO A 34 -10.78 15.36 -0.15
C PRO A 34 -11.73 15.70 -1.31
N PRO A 35 -12.43 14.70 -1.89
CA PRO A 35 -13.43 14.98 -2.91
C PRO A 35 -14.51 15.94 -2.41
N THR A 36 -15.00 16.82 -3.28
CA THR A 36 -16.02 17.83 -2.95
C THR A 36 -17.35 17.23 -2.50
N SER A 37 -17.59 15.94 -2.78
CA SER A 37 -18.75 15.20 -2.31
C SER A 37 -18.70 14.84 -0.82
N LEU A 38 -17.52 14.89 -0.19
CA LEU A 38 -17.36 14.76 1.26
C LEU A 38 -17.64 16.11 1.92
N THR A 39 -18.79 16.20 2.58
CA THR A 39 -19.20 17.41 3.29
C THR A 39 -18.33 17.64 4.54
N PRO A 40 -18.33 18.86 5.12
CA PRO A 40 -17.69 19.10 6.41
C PRO A 40 -18.17 18.13 7.51
N ASP A 41 -19.45 17.74 7.50
CA ASP A 41 -20.03 16.79 8.46
C ASP A 41 -19.53 15.36 8.23
N ASP A 42 -19.40 14.92 6.96
CA ASP A 42 -18.79 13.63 6.62
C ASP A 42 -17.34 13.56 7.14
N MET A 43 -16.58 14.64 6.94
CA MET A 43 -15.20 14.76 7.42
C MET A 43 -15.12 14.81 8.95
N ALA A 44 -16.05 15.53 9.60
CA ALA A 44 -16.15 15.55 11.05
C ALA A 44 -16.46 14.17 11.62
N ARG A 45 -17.33 13.39 10.97
CA ARG A 45 -17.63 12.02 11.40
C ARG A 45 -16.41 11.10 11.30
N GLY A 46 -15.67 11.17 10.19
CA GLY A 46 -14.43 10.41 10.02
C GLY A 46 -13.41 10.71 11.14
N ARG A 47 -13.18 12.00 11.43
CA ARG A 47 -12.32 12.43 12.53
C ARG A 47 -12.82 11.94 13.89
N GLN A 48 -14.13 11.96 14.13
CA GLN A 48 -14.70 11.46 15.37
C GLN A 48 -14.43 9.96 15.55
N LEU A 49 -14.61 9.14 14.50
CA LEU A 49 -14.31 7.71 14.56
C LEU A 49 -12.84 7.43 14.88
N VAL A 50 -11.92 8.21 14.28
CA VAL A 50 -10.48 8.09 14.54
C VAL A 50 -10.13 8.55 15.95
N LYS A 51 -10.75 9.61 16.47
CA LYS A 51 -10.59 10.04 17.87
C LYS A 51 -11.03 8.96 18.85
N GLU A 52 -12.19 8.36 18.63
CA GLU A 52 -12.68 7.23 19.44
C GLU A 52 -11.78 6.01 19.33
N PHE A 53 -11.15 5.80 18.16
CA PHE A 53 -10.16 4.74 17.97
C PHE A 53 -8.85 5.02 18.72
N SER A 54 -8.36 6.26 18.68
CA SER A 54 -7.16 6.68 19.40
C SER A 54 -7.28 6.36 20.90
N LEU A 55 -8.41 6.69 21.52
CA LEU A 55 -8.70 6.34 22.92
C LEU A 55 -8.67 4.81 23.16
N MET A 56 -9.15 4.01 22.22
CA MET A 56 -9.06 2.54 22.29
C MET A 56 -7.61 2.06 22.23
N LEU A 57 -6.79 2.65 21.35
CA LEU A 57 -5.36 2.31 21.22
C LEU A 57 -4.59 2.69 22.50
N GLU A 58 -4.82 3.88 23.04
CA GLU A 58 -4.23 4.34 24.30
C GLU A 58 -4.61 3.44 25.48
N GLY A 59 -5.86 2.99 25.53
CA GLY A 59 -6.34 2.01 26.50
C GLY A 59 -5.63 0.65 26.37
N GLU A 60 -5.32 0.21 25.15
CA GLU A 60 -4.55 -1.01 24.93
C GLU A 60 -3.08 -0.84 25.35
N VAL A 61 -2.44 0.26 24.95
CA VAL A 61 -1.05 0.58 25.31
C VAL A 61 -0.89 0.68 26.82
N SER A 62 -1.89 1.22 27.51
CA SER A 62 -1.88 1.37 28.97
C SER A 62 -1.87 0.05 29.74
N LYS A 63 -2.24 -1.08 29.12
CA LYS A 63 -2.20 -2.41 29.76
C LYS A 63 -0.78 -2.92 30.01
N ASP A 64 0.18 -2.51 29.17
CA ASP A 64 1.59 -2.90 29.30
C ASP A 64 2.50 -1.87 28.63
N LYS A 65 2.59 -0.66 29.24
CA LYS A 65 3.33 0.47 28.67
C LYS A 65 4.78 0.12 28.32
N LYS A 66 5.45 -0.67 29.17
CA LYS A 66 6.86 -1.05 29.01
C LYS A 66 7.07 -1.92 27.77
N LYS A 67 6.20 -2.90 27.54
CA LYS A 67 6.24 -3.74 26.34
C LYS A 67 6.03 -2.91 25.08
N TYR A 68 4.98 -2.08 25.06
CA TYR A 68 4.63 -1.27 23.89
C TYR A 68 5.72 -0.26 23.55
N SER A 69 6.25 0.47 24.54
CA SER A 69 7.35 1.43 24.30
C SER A 69 8.62 0.75 23.80
N ALA A 70 8.96 -0.43 24.33
CA ALA A 70 10.15 -1.17 23.90
C ALA A 70 10.01 -1.66 22.45
N TYR A 71 8.83 -2.16 22.06
CA TYR A 71 8.60 -2.61 20.69
C TYR A 71 8.43 -1.44 19.71
N ALA A 72 7.81 -0.33 20.13
CA ALA A 72 7.76 0.91 19.37
C ALA A 72 9.17 1.37 18.96
N LEU A 73 10.12 1.43 19.91
CA LEU A 73 11.50 1.81 19.61
C LEU A 73 12.18 0.88 18.59
N GLN A 74 11.90 -0.42 18.64
CA GLN A 74 12.40 -1.38 17.64
C GLN A 74 11.81 -1.11 16.25
N MET A 75 10.51 -0.81 16.17
CA MET A 75 9.85 -0.44 14.92
C MET A 75 10.40 0.89 14.40
N GLU A 76 10.51 1.92 15.22
CA GLU A 76 11.10 3.20 14.86
C GLU A 76 12.50 3.03 14.26
N LYS A 77 13.37 2.24 14.92
CA LYS A 77 14.71 1.93 14.39
C LYS A 77 14.65 1.24 13.02
N TYR A 78 13.76 0.27 12.84
CA TYR A 78 13.56 -0.42 11.55
C TYR A 78 13.09 0.53 10.44
N PHE A 79 12.25 1.50 10.78
CA PHE A 79 11.80 2.59 9.89
C PHE A 79 12.73 3.81 9.91
N ARG A 80 13.96 3.65 10.43
CA ARG A 80 15.01 4.69 10.47
C ARG A 80 14.53 6.01 11.11
N PHE A 81 13.72 5.88 12.16
CA PHE A 81 13.13 6.97 12.93
C PHE A 81 12.32 7.97 12.10
N LYS A 82 11.83 7.57 10.91
CA LYS A 82 10.96 8.41 10.08
C LYS A 82 9.54 8.57 10.65
N PHE A 83 9.09 7.62 11.46
CA PHE A 83 7.74 7.63 12.02
C PHE A 83 7.75 7.17 13.47
N LYS A 84 6.77 7.63 14.25
CA LYS A 84 6.48 7.17 15.61
C LYS A 84 5.56 5.95 15.60
N PHE A 85 5.64 5.12 16.63
CA PHE A 85 4.80 3.92 16.76
C PHE A 85 4.22 3.78 18.17
N TYR A 86 3.03 3.18 18.28
CA TYR A 86 2.53 2.61 19.54
C TYR A 86 3.17 1.26 19.85
N GLY A 87 3.70 0.56 18.84
CA GLY A 87 4.36 -0.73 19.03
C GLY A 87 3.39 -1.91 19.02
N PHE A 88 2.36 -1.90 18.18
CA PHE A 88 1.51 -3.08 18.00
C PHE A 88 2.15 -4.06 17.02
N ASN A 89 2.28 -5.33 17.41
CA ASN A 89 2.65 -6.36 16.45
C ASN A 89 1.48 -6.69 15.51
N ALA A 90 1.75 -7.42 14.42
CA ALA A 90 0.74 -7.72 13.40
C ALA A 90 -0.47 -8.52 13.92
N SER A 91 -0.33 -9.32 14.99
CA SER A 91 -1.46 -10.06 15.57
C SER A 91 -2.32 -9.15 16.43
N GLU A 92 -1.70 -8.26 17.20
CA GLU A 92 -2.40 -7.27 18.02
C GLU A 92 -3.16 -6.30 17.14
N ARG A 93 -2.49 -5.74 16.12
CA ARG A 93 -3.10 -4.83 15.16
C ARG A 93 -4.36 -5.44 14.53
N ARG A 94 -4.29 -6.67 14.00
CA ARG A 94 -5.46 -7.34 13.42
C ARG A 94 -6.58 -7.58 14.43
N ARG A 95 -6.25 -7.95 15.67
CA ARG A 95 -7.26 -8.13 16.72
C ARG A 95 -7.96 -6.81 17.04
N ILE A 96 -7.20 -5.73 17.23
CA ILE A 96 -7.70 -4.39 17.55
C ILE A 96 -8.55 -3.85 16.40
N GLN A 97 -8.05 -3.93 15.16
CA GLN A 97 -8.79 -3.55 13.95
C GLN A 97 -10.12 -4.30 13.87
N LYS A 98 -10.14 -5.61 14.12
CA LYS A 98 -11.37 -6.40 14.11
C LYS A 98 -12.37 -5.93 15.17
N GLN A 99 -11.91 -5.56 16.36
CA GLN A 99 -12.77 -5.02 17.42
C GLN A 99 -13.37 -3.68 17.00
N TRP A 100 -12.54 -2.77 16.47
CA TRP A 100 -12.97 -1.46 16.00
C TRP A 100 -13.94 -1.55 14.80
N ASN A 101 -13.60 -2.36 13.78
CA ASN A 101 -14.48 -2.62 12.63
C ASN A 101 -15.81 -3.25 13.06
N GLY A 102 -15.81 -4.10 14.09
CA GLY A 102 -17.03 -4.67 14.65
C GLY A 102 -17.94 -3.62 15.28
N ARG A 103 -17.35 -2.67 16.02
CA ARG A 103 -18.07 -1.59 16.70
C ARG A 103 -18.73 -0.62 15.72
N TYR A 104 -18.04 -0.24 14.64
CA TYR A 104 -18.52 0.74 13.66
C TYR A 104 -18.94 0.12 12.33
N LYS A 105 -19.26 -1.19 12.32
CA LYS A 105 -19.52 -1.96 11.10
C LYS A 105 -20.55 -1.33 10.17
N ASN A 106 -21.65 -0.81 10.71
CA ASN A 106 -22.72 -0.22 9.91
C ASN A 106 -22.30 1.11 9.29
N GLU A 107 -21.51 1.89 10.01
CA GLU A 107 -21.03 3.19 9.56
C GLU A 107 -19.93 3.05 8.51
N LEU A 108 -19.00 2.12 8.71
CA LEU A 108 -17.92 1.85 7.75
C LEU A 108 -18.41 1.22 6.44
N LYS A 109 -19.67 0.75 6.38
CA LYS A 109 -20.34 0.38 5.13
C LYS A 109 -20.77 1.59 4.30
N ASN A 110 -20.93 2.76 4.91
CA ASN A 110 -21.16 3.99 4.19
C ASN A 110 -19.85 4.44 3.55
N ARG A 111 -19.86 4.59 2.22
CA ARG A 111 -18.67 4.94 1.46
C ARG A 111 -18.07 6.29 1.86
N LYS A 112 -18.89 7.31 2.13
CA LYS A 112 -18.41 8.63 2.55
C LYS A 112 -17.72 8.56 3.91
N THR A 113 -18.33 7.87 4.86
CA THR A 113 -17.73 7.63 6.18
C THR A 113 -16.43 6.84 6.07
N LEU A 114 -16.37 5.83 5.19
CA LEU A 114 -15.13 5.08 4.94
C LEU A 114 -14.02 6.00 4.42
N LEU A 115 -14.30 6.81 3.39
CA LEU A 115 -13.31 7.73 2.82
C LEU A 115 -12.86 8.78 3.83
N SER A 116 -13.79 9.44 4.53
CA SER A 116 -13.44 10.45 5.53
C SER A 116 -12.65 9.86 6.71
N THR A 117 -12.92 8.61 7.07
CA THR A 117 -12.13 7.87 8.07
C THR A 117 -10.72 7.57 7.57
N LEU A 118 -10.55 7.19 6.30
CA LEU A 118 -9.22 6.96 5.72
C LEU A 118 -8.37 8.24 5.70
N TYR A 119 -8.96 9.39 5.34
CA TYR A 119 -8.28 10.69 5.46
C TYR A 119 -7.90 10.99 6.91
N ALA A 120 -8.83 10.84 7.85
CA ALA A 120 -8.56 11.11 9.26
C ALA A 120 -7.47 10.18 9.85
N LEU A 121 -7.43 8.90 9.46
CA LEU A 121 -6.34 7.99 9.85
C LEU A 121 -4.99 8.44 9.27
N TRP A 122 -5.01 9.08 8.11
CA TRP A 122 -3.79 9.58 7.47
C TRP A 122 -3.27 10.87 8.11
N ASP A 123 -4.14 11.68 8.70
CA ASP A 123 -3.78 12.90 9.42
C ASP A 123 -2.99 12.61 10.72
N GLU A 124 -3.22 11.47 11.36
CA GLU A 124 -2.56 11.09 12.61
C GLU A 124 -1.03 10.91 12.50
N ASP A 125 -0.27 11.32 13.52
CA ASP A 125 1.21 11.32 13.49
C ASP A 125 1.86 9.94 13.70
N VAL A 126 1.13 9.00 14.32
CA VAL A 126 1.65 7.67 14.67
C VAL A 126 1.39 6.67 13.54
N ARG A 127 2.43 5.96 13.07
CA ARG A 127 2.39 5.08 11.88
C ARG A 127 1.38 3.95 11.96
N ASP A 128 1.05 3.52 13.18
CA ASP A 128 0.03 2.52 13.43
C ASP A 128 -1.32 2.93 12.81
N PHE A 129 -1.69 4.22 12.83
CA PHE A 129 -2.93 4.69 12.21
C PHE A 129 -2.96 4.50 10.69
N GLN A 130 -1.87 4.81 9.97
CA GLN A 130 -1.80 4.52 8.54
C GLN A 130 -1.79 3.01 8.27
N SER A 131 -1.17 2.21 9.14
CA SER A 131 -1.22 0.75 9.04
C SER A 131 -2.65 0.21 9.16
N PHE A 132 -3.43 0.73 10.10
CA PHE A 132 -4.85 0.44 10.24
C PHE A 132 -5.66 0.96 9.03
N GLY A 133 -5.31 2.12 8.48
CA GLY A 133 -5.90 2.66 7.25
C GLY A 133 -5.69 1.75 6.04
N CYS A 134 -4.49 1.18 5.88
CA CYS A 134 -4.23 0.21 4.82
C CYS A 134 -5.02 -1.10 4.99
N ASP A 135 -5.13 -1.60 6.22
CA ASP A 135 -5.95 -2.78 6.53
C ASP A 135 -7.44 -2.47 6.23
N LEU A 136 -7.94 -1.30 6.64
CA LEU A 136 -9.31 -0.84 6.40
C LEU A 136 -9.62 -0.71 4.90
N ALA A 137 -8.75 -0.06 4.12
CA ALA A 137 -8.92 0.06 2.66
C ALA A 137 -8.89 -1.33 1.97
N SER A 138 -8.02 -2.23 2.45
CA SER A 138 -7.88 -3.58 1.90
C SER A 138 -9.08 -4.48 2.20
N GLU A 139 -9.75 -4.31 3.33
CA GLU A 139 -10.94 -5.07 3.71
C GLU A 139 -12.21 -4.54 3.01
N ASN A 140 -12.25 -3.25 2.64
CA ASN A 140 -13.44 -2.57 2.13
C ASN A 140 -13.37 -2.21 0.63
N LYS A 141 -12.59 -2.96 -0.16
CA LYS A 141 -12.36 -2.71 -1.60
C LYS A 141 -13.65 -2.55 -2.43
N ALA A 142 -14.68 -3.34 -2.13
CA ALA A 142 -15.97 -3.24 -2.83
C ALA A 142 -16.70 -1.93 -2.52
N ILE A 143 -16.61 -1.43 -1.29
CA ILE A 143 -17.18 -0.14 -0.90
C ILE A 143 -16.38 1.00 -1.54
N LEU A 144 -15.04 0.90 -1.58
CA LEU A 144 -14.20 1.87 -2.28
C LEU A 144 -14.55 1.96 -3.76
N LYS A 145 -14.79 0.82 -4.43
CA LYS A 145 -15.21 0.84 -5.84
C LYS A 145 -16.50 1.66 -6.05
N GLY A 146 -17.45 1.55 -5.11
CA GLY A 146 -18.76 2.17 -5.25
C GLY A 146 -19.54 1.61 -6.43
N GLU A 147 -20.57 2.34 -6.84
CA GLU A 147 -21.52 1.90 -7.88
C GLU A 147 -21.37 2.71 -9.16
N ARG A 148 -20.88 3.94 -9.07
CA ARG A 148 -20.77 4.89 -10.18
C ARG A 148 -19.31 5.12 -10.55
N ASP A 149 -19.06 5.52 -11.79
CA ASP A 149 -17.71 5.91 -12.23
C ASP A 149 -17.12 7.02 -11.38
N GLU A 150 -17.95 7.95 -10.89
CA GLU A 150 -17.51 9.03 -10.01
C GLU A 150 -17.03 8.52 -8.64
N ASP A 151 -17.68 7.48 -8.12
CA ASP A 151 -17.23 6.84 -6.88
C ASP A 151 -15.83 6.22 -7.06
N VAL A 152 -15.53 5.68 -8.24
CA VAL A 152 -14.18 5.19 -8.55
C VAL A 152 -13.17 6.33 -8.58
N ARG A 153 -13.50 7.46 -9.22
CA ARG A 153 -12.60 8.64 -9.30
C ARG A 153 -12.27 9.21 -7.94
N GLU A 154 -13.27 9.42 -7.10
CA GLU A 154 -13.10 9.90 -5.75
C GLU A 154 -12.25 8.95 -4.88
N SER A 155 -12.41 7.64 -5.06
CA SER A 155 -11.57 6.64 -4.38
C SER A 155 -10.13 6.67 -4.91
N MET A 156 -9.93 6.94 -6.21
CA MET A 156 -8.60 7.17 -6.77
C MET A 156 -7.96 8.45 -6.22
N MET A 157 -8.72 9.53 -6.00
CA MET A 157 -8.24 10.75 -5.33
C MET A 157 -7.79 10.44 -3.90
N CYS A 158 -8.61 9.70 -3.14
CA CYS A 158 -8.26 9.24 -1.80
C CYS A 158 -6.99 8.39 -1.83
N LEU A 159 -6.87 7.41 -2.72
CA LEU A 159 -5.65 6.60 -2.82
C LEU A 159 -4.45 7.44 -3.23
N LYS A 160 -4.59 8.44 -4.12
CA LYS A 160 -3.50 9.37 -4.46
C LYS A 160 -3.02 10.09 -3.20
N HIS A 161 -3.93 10.59 -2.36
CA HIS A 161 -3.58 11.19 -1.07
C HIS A 161 -2.77 10.22 -0.19
N LEU A 162 -3.29 9.00 0.05
CA LEU A 162 -2.64 8.02 0.94
C LEU A 162 -1.28 7.55 0.39
N LEU A 163 -1.15 7.39 -0.92
CA LEU A 163 0.09 6.91 -1.56
C LEU A 163 1.16 7.99 -1.64
N SER A 164 0.77 9.24 -1.84
CA SER A 164 1.71 10.36 -2.01
C SER A 164 2.18 10.94 -0.68
N THR A 165 1.34 10.95 0.36
CA THR A 165 1.66 11.55 1.67
C THR A 165 2.09 10.51 2.69
N LYS A 166 3.01 10.87 3.59
CA LYS A 166 3.63 9.94 4.58
C LYS A 166 4.14 8.64 3.90
N GLY A 167 4.63 8.76 2.67
CA GLY A 167 4.99 7.66 1.81
C GLY A 167 6.20 6.87 2.31
N TRP A 168 6.00 5.56 2.44
CA TRP A 168 7.05 4.56 2.68
C TRP A 168 6.56 3.19 2.20
N TRP A 169 7.48 2.26 1.96
CA TRP A 169 7.16 1.00 1.26
C TRP A 169 6.10 0.16 1.98
N ASP A 170 6.00 0.21 3.30
CA ASP A 170 5.04 -0.59 4.09
C ASP A 170 3.58 -0.25 3.79
N THR A 171 3.25 1.04 3.62
CA THR A 171 1.89 1.45 3.27
C THR A 171 1.66 1.42 1.77
N VAL A 172 2.63 1.92 1.00
CA VAL A 172 2.56 2.00 -0.47
C VAL A 172 2.33 0.61 -1.04
N ASP A 173 3.20 -0.36 -0.74
CA ASP A 173 3.12 -1.70 -1.32
C ASP A 173 1.79 -2.39 -1.01
N LEU A 174 1.30 -2.21 0.22
CA LEU A 174 0.05 -2.79 0.67
C LEU A 174 -1.13 -2.17 -0.09
N LEU A 175 -1.21 -0.84 -0.18
CA LEU A 175 -2.26 -0.14 -0.90
C LEU A 175 -2.23 -0.41 -2.41
N SER A 176 -1.05 -0.37 -3.04
CA SER A 176 -0.89 -0.57 -4.49
C SER A 176 -1.36 -1.96 -4.90
N SER A 177 -0.88 -3.01 -4.22
CA SER A 177 -1.17 -4.40 -4.57
C SER A 177 -2.56 -4.88 -4.13
N ASN A 178 -3.26 -4.11 -3.28
CA ASN A 178 -4.59 -4.44 -2.75
C ASN A 178 -5.69 -3.51 -3.23
N ALA A 179 -5.77 -2.30 -2.68
CA ALA A 179 -6.90 -1.39 -2.91
C ALA A 179 -6.85 -0.86 -4.34
N LEU A 180 -5.70 -0.29 -4.75
CA LEU A 180 -5.48 0.19 -6.11
C LEU A 180 -5.61 -0.95 -7.13
N GLY A 181 -4.91 -2.06 -6.92
CA GLY A 181 -5.00 -3.23 -7.81
C GLY A 181 -6.43 -3.75 -7.97
N HIS A 182 -7.27 -3.69 -6.94
CA HIS A 182 -8.68 -4.06 -7.06
C HIS A 182 -9.49 -3.07 -7.89
N LEU A 183 -9.31 -1.76 -7.67
CA LEU A 183 -9.98 -0.73 -8.48
C LEU A 183 -9.57 -0.83 -9.95
N VAL A 184 -8.29 -1.03 -10.23
CA VAL A 184 -7.79 -1.24 -11.60
C VAL A 184 -8.41 -2.47 -12.24
N LYS A 185 -8.44 -3.59 -11.50
CA LYS A 185 -9.01 -4.84 -12.01
C LYS A 185 -10.51 -4.76 -12.29
N THR A 186 -11.25 -3.96 -11.52
CA THR A 186 -12.72 -3.93 -11.58
C THR A 186 -13.29 -2.74 -12.35
N SER A 187 -12.50 -1.69 -12.54
CA SER A 187 -12.88 -0.46 -13.23
C SER A 187 -11.72 0.08 -14.11
N PRO A 188 -11.15 -0.74 -15.02
CA PRO A 188 -9.93 -0.37 -15.75
C PRO A 188 -10.11 0.86 -16.65
N ARG A 189 -11.30 1.04 -17.24
CA ARG A 189 -11.62 2.21 -18.10
C ARG A 189 -11.36 3.55 -17.39
N ILE A 190 -11.64 3.62 -16.10
CA ILE A 190 -11.52 4.85 -15.30
C ILE A 190 -10.13 4.98 -14.68
N THR A 191 -9.59 3.86 -14.22
CA THR A 191 -8.39 3.84 -13.38
C THR A 191 -7.09 3.76 -14.17
N LEU A 192 -7.06 3.07 -15.32
CA LEU A 192 -5.82 2.93 -16.10
C LEU A 192 -5.28 4.29 -16.56
N PRO A 193 -6.07 5.21 -17.16
CA PRO A 193 -5.54 6.53 -17.54
C PRO A 193 -4.87 7.27 -16.37
N ILE A 194 -5.43 7.18 -15.16
CA ILE A 194 -4.87 7.79 -13.95
C ILE A 194 -3.55 7.11 -13.54
N VAL A 195 -3.47 5.77 -13.63
CA VAL A 195 -2.24 5.03 -13.31
C VAL A 195 -1.15 5.27 -14.35
N ASP A 196 -1.53 5.52 -15.62
CA ASP A 196 -0.62 5.93 -16.70
C ASP A 196 -0.05 7.33 -16.45
N GLU A 197 -0.78 8.22 -15.80
CA GLU A 197 -0.23 9.49 -15.31
C GLU A 197 0.72 9.27 -14.12
N TRP A 198 0.39 8.36 -13.20
CA TRP A 198 1.20 8.12 -12.00
C TRP A 198 2.59 7.55 -12.26
N ILE A 199 2.80 6.84 -13.37
CA ILE A 199 4.15 6.36 -13.73
C ILE A 199 5.08 7.51 -14.15
N GLU A 200 4.52 8.65 -14.57
CA GLU A 200 5.26 9.85 -14.96
C GLU A 200 5.27 10.94 -13.87
N ASP A 201 4.59 10.73 -12.73
CA ASP A 201 4.50 11.70 -11.63
C ASP A 201 5.85 11.88 -10.92
N ASP A 202 6.16 13.10 -10.45
CA ASP A 202 7.40 13.41 -9.72
C ASP A 202 7.52 12.65 -8.39
N ASN A 203 6.40 12.22 -7.81
CA ASN A 203 6.39 11.44 -6.59
C ASN A 203 6.72 9.96 -6.85
N MET A 204 7.89 9.51 -6.39
CA MET A 204 8.33 8.12 -6.55
C MET A 204 7.36 7.08 -5.96
N TRP A 205 6.54 7.42 -4.95
CA TRP A 205 5.59 6.48 -4.38
C TRP A 205 4.37 6.24 -5.28
N LEU A 206 3.98 7.24 -6.09
CA LEU A 206 2.97 7.08 -7.14
C LEU A 206 3.53 6.23 -8.29
N ARG A 207 4.77 6.49 -8.73
CA ARG A 207 5.46 5.65 -9.72
C ARG A 207 5.60 4.20 -9.26
N ARG A 208 6.04 3.99 -8.02
CA ARG A 208 6.11 2.66 -7.38
C ARG A 208 4.74 1.99 -7.36
N SER A 209 3.68 2.74 -7.06
CA SER A 209 2.32 2.22 -7.06
C SER A 209 1.87 1.78 -8.45
N ALA A 210 2.18 2.57 -9.48
CA ALA A 210 1.92 2.21 -10.86
C ALA A 210 2.65 0.93 -11.28
N ILE A 211 3.90 0.72 -10.85
CA ILE A 211 4.63 -0.53 -11.14
C ILE A 211 4.02 -1.74 -10.39
N LEU A 212 3.56 -1.55 -9.16
CA LEU A 212 3.14 -2.64 -8.27
C LEU A 212 1.63 -2.97 -8.31
N HIS A 213 0.78 -2.19 -8.97
CA HIS A 213 -0.67 -2.41 -8.90
C HIS A 213 -1.12 -3.80 -9.39
N GLN A 214 -0.39 -4.39 -10.34
CA GLN A 214 -0.70 -5.69 -10.95
C GLN A 214 -0.12 -6.90 -10.19
N LEU A 215 0.55 -6.69 -9.05
CA LEU A 215 1.35 -7.71 -8.37
C LEU A 215 0.62 -9.05 -8.10
N ASN A 216 -0.70 -8.99 -7.92
CA ASN A 216 -1.56 -10.12 -7.61
C ASN A 216 -2.45 -10.57 -8.79
N PHE A 217 -2.21 -10.06 -10.01
CA PHE A 217 -3.07 -10.34 -11.17
C PHE A 217 -2.80 -11.69 -11.82
N LYS A 218 -1.58 -12.24 -11.66
CA LYS A 218 -1.15 -13.54 -12.18
C LYS A 218 -1.33 -13.62 -13.71
N GLU A 219 -2.10 -14.58 -14.21
CA GLU A 219 -2.39 -14.78 -15.63
C GLU A 219 -3.20 -13.61 -16.23
N LYS A 220 -3.83 -12.77 -15.38
CA LYS A 220 -4.58 -11.59 -15.80
C LYS A 220 -3.73 -10.30 -15.82
N THR A 221 -2.42 -10.41 -15.68
CA THR A 221 -1.52 -9.25 -15.76
C THR A 221 -1.50 -8.74 -17.20
N ASP A 222 -1.69 -7.43 -17.37
CA ASP A 222 -1.42 -6.70 -18.61
C ASP A 222 0.11 -6.62 -18.76
N GLU A 223 0.66 -7.58 -19.52
CA GLU A 223 2.10 -7.74 -19.76
C GLU A 223 2.71 -6.52 -20.43
N GLU A 224 2.06 -6.00 -21.47
CA GLU A 224 2.53 -4.84 -22.23
C GLU A 224 2.69 -3.63 -21.32
N ARG A 225 1.69 -3.36 -20.47
CA ARG A 225 1.76 -2.24 -19.51
C ARG A 225 2.81 -2.46 -18.44
N LEU A 226 2.91 -3.67 -17.90
CA LEU A 226 3.94 -4.00 -16.91
C LEU A 226 5.34 -3.72 -17.47
N PHE A 227 5.64 -4.24 -18.67
CA PHE A 227 6.92 -4.07 -19.33
C PHE A 227 7.18 -2.61 -19.70
N ARG A 228 6.18 -1.91 -20.25
CA ARG A 228 6.28 -0.48 -20.56
C ARG A 228 6.64 0.36 -19.32
N TYR A 229 6.00 0.12 -18.17
CA TYR A 229 6.32 0.85 -16.93
C TYR A 229 7.72 0.52 -16.40
N CYS A 230 8.13 -0.74 -16.50
CA CYS A 230 9.47 -1.15 -16.09
C CYS A 230 10.55 -0.47 -16.95
N LEU A 231 10.31 -0.33 -18.27
CA LEU A 231 11.26 0.35 -19.16
C LEU A 231 11.25 1.86 -18.97
N SER A 232 10.07 2.48 -18.87
CA SER A 232 9.99 3.95 -18.74
C SER A 232 10.73 4.45 -17.50
N ARG A 233 10.82 3.64 -16.44
CA ARG A 233 11.52 3.93 -15.18
C ARG A 233 12.80 3.12 -14.95
N GLY A 234 13.29 2.40 -15.97
CA GLY A 234 14.50 1.56 -15.85
C GLY A 234 15.76 2.34 -15.46
N HIS A 235 15.81 3.61 -15.88
CA HIS A 235 16.90 4.55 -15.64
C HIS A 235 16.93 5.12 -14.21
N GLU A 236 15.85 5.00 -13.42
CA GLU A 236 15.78 5.60 -12.09
C GLU A 236 16.87 5.01 -11.15
N GLU A 237 17.45 5.87 -10.32
CA GLU A 237 18.48 5.50 -9.35
C GLU A 237 17.91 5.12 -7.99
N GLU A 238 16.66 5.53 -7.73
CA GLU A 238 15.90 5.31 -6.53
C GLU A 238 15.79 3.81 -6.23
N PHE A 239 16.38 3.39 -5.11
CA PHE A 239 16.37 2.00 -4.65
C PHE A 239 14.96 1.39 -4.66
N PHE A 240 13.97 2.15 -4.17
CA PHE A 240 12.59 1.66 -4.11
C PHE A 240 11.99 1.46 -5.51
N ILE A 241 12.33 2.25 -6.51
CA ILE A 241 11.83 2.02 -7.88
C ILE A 241 12.49 0.79 -8.50
N ARG A 242 13.82 0.67 -8.39
CA ARG A 242 14.56 -0.52 -8.84
C ARG A 242 14.02 -1.82 -8.22
N LYS A 243 13.74 -1.81 -6.91
CA LYS A 243 13.10 -2.94 -6.22
C LYS A 243 11.66 -3.18 -6.68
N ALA A 244 10.90 -2.14 -7.03
CA ALA A 244 9.54 -2.29 -7.54
C ALA A 244 9.55 -3.03 -8.88
N ILE A 245 10.41 -2.60 -9.82
CA ILE A 245 10.60 -3.21 -11.13
C ILE A 245 10.99 -4.68 -10.98
N GLY A 246 12.05 -4.97 -10.22
CA GLY A 246 12.49 -6.34 -10.01
C GLY A 246 11.42 -7.22 -9.35
N TRP A 247 10.65 -6.68 -8.40
CA TRP A 247 9.61 -7.44 -7.72
C TRP A 247 8.38 -7.69 -8.60
N SER A 248 7.92 -6.71 -9.37
CA SER A 248 6.78 -6.87 -10.28
C SER A 248 7.08 -7.92 -11.35
N LEU A 249 8.26 -7.85 -11.98
CA LEU A 249 8.75 -8.85 -12.93
C LEU A 249 8.88 -10.24 -12.29
N ARG A 250 9.49 -10.33 -11.09
CA ARG A 250 9.60 -11.61 -10.36
C ARG A 250 8.24 -12.23 -10.05
N GLN A 251 7.24 -11.42 -9.68
CA GLN A 251 5.91 -11.94 -9.42
C GLN A 251 5.25 -12.43 -10.71
N TYR A 252 5.36 -11.67 -11.79
CA TYR A 252 4.79 -12.05 -13.07
C TYR A 252 5.45 -13.30 -13.66
N ALA A 253 6.75 -13.50 -13.42
CA ALA A 253 7.49 -14.69 -13.83
C ALA A 253 6.93 -16.01 -13.26
N ARG A 254 6.09 -15.96 -12.21
CA ARG A 254 5.39 -17.15 -11.71
C ARG A 254 4.28 -17.63 -12.65
N SER A 255 3.76 -16.74 -13.48
CA SER A 255 2.73 -17.03 -14.48
C SER A 255 3.31 -17.07 -15.90
N SER A 256 4.28 -16.21 -16.22
CA SER A 256 4.92 -16.14 -17.55
C SER A 256 6.45 -16.02 -17.44
N PRO A 257 7.16 -17.10 -17.07
CA PRO A 257 8.62 -17.05 -16.85
C PRO A 257 9.39 -16.75 -18.14
N GLU A 258 9.01 -17.32 -19.28
CA GLU A 258 9.68 -17.12 -20.56
C GLU A 258 9.58 -15.68 -21.04
N ALA A 259 8.41 -15.04 -20.88
CA ALA A 259 8.22 -13.63 -21.23
C ALA A 259 9.12 -12.72 -20.39
N VAL A 260 9.20 -12.96 -19.08
CA VAL A 260 10.11 -12.19 -18.21
C VAL A 260 11.58 -12.42 -18.57
N ARG A 261 12.00 -13.66 -18.87
CA ARG A 261 13.38 -13.92 -19.33
C ARG A 261 13.71 -13.18 -20.61
N LYS A 262 12.79 -13.20 -21.58
CA LYS A 262 12.95 -12.49 -22.87
C LYS A 262 13.05 -10.98 -22.63
N PHE A 263 12.10 -10.41 -21.90
CA PHE A 263 12.07 -8.99 -21.57
C PHE A 263 13.33 -8.52 -20.85
N VAL A 264 13.79 -9.25 -19.82
CA VAL A 264 15.02 -8.89 -19.09
C VAL A 264 16.22 -8.91 -20.03
N ARG A 265 16.42 -9.99 -20.80
CA ARG A 265 17.54 -10.14 -21.73
C ARG A 265 17.60 -9.02 -22.77
N GLU A 266 16.45 -8.64 -23.32
CA GLU A 266 16.35 -7.59 -24.35
C GLU A 266 16.63 -6.19 -23.78
N ASN A 267 16.56 -6.02 -22.46
CA ASN A 267 16.62 -4.71 -21.80
C ASN A 267 17.66 -4.64 -20.67
N GLU A 268 18.65 -5.54 -20.63
CA GLU A 268 19.69 -5.55 -19.59
C GLU A 268 20.47 -4.24 -19.52
N GLY A 269 20.65 -3.54 -20.64
CA GLY A 269 21.32 -2.22 -20.68
C GLY A 269 20.49 -1.06 -20.11
N THR A 270 19.17 -1.23 -19.98
CA THR A 270 18.26 -0.21 -19.46
C THR A 270 17.86 -0.47 -18.01
N LEU A 271 17.75 -1.74 -17.62
CA LEU A 271 17.38 -2.13 -16.27
C LEU A 271 18.59 -2.13 -15.34
N SER A 272 18.43 -1.62 -14.12
CA SER A 272 19.49 -1.74 -13.11
C SER A 272 19.83 -3.21 -12.79
N GLU A 273 21.10 -3.48 -12.44
CA GLU A 273 21.54 -4.80 -11.99
C GLU A 273 20.70 -5.36 -10.84
N LEU A 274 20.27 -4.49 -9.92
CA LEU A 274 19.38 -4.84 -8.82
C LEU A 274 18.02 -5.32 -9.32
N SER A 275 17.42 -4.60 -10.28
CA SER A 275 16.15 -4.98 -10.90
C SER A 275 16.26 -6.34 -11.59
N VAL A 276 17.33 -6.56 -12.37
CA VAL A 276 17.60 -7.83 -13.07
C VAL A 276 17.76 -8.98 -12.08
N LYS A 277 18.60 -8.80 -11.05
CA LYS A 277 18.84 -9.82 -10.01
C LYS A 277 17.55 -10.20 -9.28
N GLU A 278 16.72 -9.21 -8.93
CA GLU A 278 15.44 -9.46 -8.28
C GLU A 278 14.45 -10.17 -9.20
N ALA A 279 14.33 -9.74 -10.46
CA ALA A 279 13.43 -10.33 -11.46
C ALA A 279 13.76 -11.82 -11.71
N MET A 280 15.05 -12.14 -11.84
CA MET A 280 15.53 -13.46 -12.26
C MET A 280 15.63 -14.49 -11.13
N LYS A 281 15.44 -14.09 -9.86
CA LYS A 281 15.71 -14.90 -8.65
C LYS A 281 15.14 -16.34 -8.65
N HIS A 282 14.05 -16.60 -9.37
CA HIS A 282 13.41 -17.92 -9.41
C HIS A 282 13.37 -18.57 -10.79
N ILE A 283 13.95 -17.91 -11.79
CA ILE A 283 13.86 -18.33 -13.20
C ILE A 283 15.23 -18.39 -13.90
N GLN A 284 16.33 -18.26 -13.14
CA GLN A 284 17.69 -18.55 -13.60
C GLN A 284 17.81 -20.03 -13.98
N LYS A 285 17.60 -20.31 -15.27
CA LYS A 285 18.01 -21.52 -16.00
C LYS A 285 18.22 -21.12 -17.44
#